data_AF-A0A0D3ER46-F1
#
_entry.id   AF-A0A0D3ER46-F1
#
_cell.length_a   1.000
_cell.length_b   1.000
_cell.length_c   1.000
_cell.angle_alpha   90.00
_cell.angle_beta   90.00
_cell.angle_gamma   90.00
#
_symmetry.space_group_name_H-M   'P 1'
#
loop_
_entity.id
_entity.type
_entity.pdbx_description
1 polymer ?
#
loop_
_entity_poly.entity_id
_entity_poly.type
_entity_poly.pdbx_seq_one_letter_code
_entity_poly.pdbx_strand_id
1 'polypeptide(L)'
;MAAALPRLCALALPFLAVAACLDVPSHGNRMHLPRKPSQELACSGELEKSKCTPKLTNKCGHCKNKLDFGKEFVCCSDCSDPTILIKHSKMGYCKSGAELSMQLKPHKIYHWVAGPWMKCSSPCDGGVRYRDVACYGNLSDATIKHYPVDDASCSADEMPARQEACNEQSCGVDMAEQTNSRKNGMSGWLVALILLLGLGAIGGIVFTSYTYYLRRTSGRSGFVYVMMEAYS
;
A
#
# COMPACT_ATOMS: atom_id res chain seq x y z
N MET A 1 -78.67 -11.39 59.75
CA MET A 1 -78.29 -12.37 60.79
C MET A 1 -76.77 -12.41 60.84
N ALA A 2 -76.22 -12.10 62.01
CA ALA A 2 -74.80 -11.97 62.26
C ALA A 2 -74.11 -13.33 62.37
N ALA A 3 -72.86 -13.42 61.93
CA ALA A 3 -71.85 -14.27 62.56
C ALA A 3 -70.45 -13.70 62.27
N ALA A 4 -69.71 -13.45 63.36
CA ALA A 4 -68.42 -12.78 63.40
C ALA A 4 -67.24 -13.73 63.11
N LEU A 5 -66.11 -13.12 62.76
CA LEU A 5 -64.75 -13.69 62.68
C LEU A 5 -64.29 -14.35 64.00
N PRO A 6 -63.19 -15.13 63.98
CA PRO A 6 -61.91 -14.48 64.30
C PRO A 6 -60.74 -14.87 63.38
N ARG A 7 -59.88 -13.87 63.18
CA ARG A 7 -58.48 -14.04 62.80
C ARG A 7 -57.75 -14.84 63.88
N LEU A 8 -56.89 -15.77 63.48
CA LEU A 8 -55.82 -16.30 64.32
C LEU A 8 -54.51 -16.29 63.53
N CYS A 9 -53.71 -15.24 63.79
CA CYS A 9 -52.26 -15.36 63.73
C CYS A 9 -51.83 -16.26 64.89
N ALA A 10 -51.22 -17.40 64.60
CA ALA A 10 -50.39 -18.15 65.54
C ALA A 10 -49.00 -18.26 64.89
N LEU A 11 -48.11 -17.35 65.28
CA LEU A 11 -47.00 -17.60 66.21
C LEU A 11 -45.86 -18.37 65.53
N ALA A 12 -44.82 -17.60 65.22
CA ALA A 12 -43.49 -18.10 64.93
C ALA A 12 -42.98 -18.91 66.13
N LEU A 13 -42.47 -20.11 65.85
CA LEU A 13 -41.43 -20.75 66.64
C LEU A 13 -40.15 -20.77 65.78
N PRO A 14 -39.01 -20.28 66.29
CA PRO A 14 -37.73 -20.40 65.63
C PRO A 14 -37.16 -21.80 65.88
N PHE A 15 -36.18 -22.19 65.06
CA PHE A 15 -35.37 -23.40 65.12
C PHE A 15 -35.80 -24.57 64.21
N LEU A 16 -34.87 -24.83 63.28
CA LEU A 16 -34.72 -25.97 62.37
C LEU A 16 -35.49 -25.93 61.04
N ALA A 17 -34.69 -25.57 60.03
CA ALA A 17 -34.92 -25.75 58.60
C ALA A 17 -35.25 -27.20 58.24
N VAL A 18 -36.20 -27.39 57.31
CA VAL A 18 -36.02 -27.94 55.95
C VAL A 18 -37.43 -28.01 55.36
N ALA A 19 -37.76 -27.11 54.43
CA ALA A 19 -38.95 -27.26 53.60
C ALA A 19 -38.58 -28.08 52.37
N ALA A 20 -38.78 -29.40 52.44
CA ALA A 20 -38.86 -30.24 51.26
C ALA A 20 -40.34 -30.27 50.82
N CYS A 21 -40.67 -29.54 49.74
CA CYS A 21 -41.94 -29.73 49.07
C CYS A 21 -41.80 -30.91 48.09
N LEU A 22 -42.63 -31.93 48.29
CA LEU A 22 -42.80 -33.08 47.41
C LEU A 22 -43.59 -32.65 46.16
N ASP A 23 -43.04 -32.88 44.97
CA ASP A 23 -43.76 -32.77 43.70
C ASP A 23 -44.70 -33.99 43.53
N VAL A 24 -45.99 -33.72 43.32
CA VAL A 24 -46.98 -34.71 42.88
C VAL A 24 -47.16 -34.55 41.35
N PRO A 25 -46.99 -35.60 40.53
CA PRO A 25 -47.09 -35.47 39.08
C PRO A 25 -48.56 -35.54 38.63
N SER A 26 -49.07 -34.45 38.04
CA SER A 26 -50.34 -34.48 37.33
C SER A 26 -50.08 -34.71 35.84
N HIS A 27 -50.42 -35.92 35.39
CA HIS A 27 -50.37 -36.35 34.00
C HIS A 27 -51.42 -35.58 33.18
N GLY A 28 -50.96 -34.67 32.32
CA GLY A 28 -51.80 -33.94 31.37
C GLY A 28 -51.09 -33.78 30.04
N ASN A 29 -51.35 -34.70 29.10
CA ASN A 29 -50.88 -34.59 27.72
C ASN A 29 -51.45 -33.33 27.06
N ARG A 30 -50.65 -32.27 27.01
CA ARG A 30 -50.92 -31.09 26.17
C ARG A 30 -49.84 -31.04 25.10
N MET A 31 -50.22 -31.36 23.87
CA MET A 31 -49.39 -31.12 22.68
C MET A 31 -48.83 -29.69 22.73
N HIS A 32 -47.51 -29.58 22.78
CA HIS A 32 -46.80 -28.31 22.65
C HIS A 32 -46.97 -27.79 21.22
N LEU A 33 -47.90 -26.85 21.04
CA LEU A 33 -47.81 -25.86 19.98
C LEU A 33 -46.46 -25.12 20.13
N PRO A 34 -45.74 -24.78 19.04
CA PRO A 34 -44.52 -23.99 19.15
C PRO A 34 -44.85 -22.68 19.88
N ARG A 35 -44.20 -22.45 21.02
CA ARG A 35 -44.34 -21.19 21.76
C ARG A 35 -43.98 -20.06 20.79
N LYS A 36 -44.95 -19.20 20.50
CA LYS A 36 -44.71 -17.87 19.94
C LYS A 36 -43.56 -17.26 20.76
N PRO A 37 -42.43 -16.86 20.15
CA PRO A 37 -41.41 -16.17 20.91
C PRO A 37 -42.04 -14.88 21.43
N SER A 38 -41.77 -14.58 22.69
CA SER A 38 -42.20 -13.39 23.43
C SER A 38 -41.68 -12.11 22.77
N GLN A 39 -42.19 -11.76 21.59
CA GLN A 39 -41.73 -10.67 20.73
C GLN A 39 -42.44 -9.34 21.01
N GLU A 40 -43.21 -9.22 22.08
CA GLU A 40 -43.97 -7.99 22.37
C GLU A 40 -43.28 -7.03 23.34
N LEU A 41 -42.16 -7.39 23.97
CA LEU A 41 -41.45 -6.51 24.92
C LEU A 41 -39.94 -6.52 24.67
N ALA A 42 -39.43 -5.58 23.87
CA ALA A 42 -37.98 -5.32 23.84
C ALA A 42 -37.52 -3.92 23.40
N CYS A 43 -38.36 -2.90 23.16
CA CYS A 43 -37.82 -1.53 23.03
C CYS A 43 -38.77 -0.48 23.66
N SER A 44 -39.14 -0.64 24.94
CA SER A 44 -39.72 0.43 25.77
C SER A 44 -38.91 0.55 27.07
N GLY A 45 -37.79 1.26 26.98
CA GLY A 45 -36.94 1.56 28.12
C GLY A 45 -35.58 2.10 27.68
N GLU A 46 -35.18 3.24 28.27
CA GLU A 46 -33.91 3.94 28.01
C GLU A 46 -32.65 3.05 28.25
N LEU A 47 -32.81 1.89 28.92
CA LEU A 47 -31.72 1.03 29.40
C LEU A 47 -31.45 -0.24 28.55
N GLU A 48 -32.06 -0.42 27.37
CA GLU A 48 -31.79 -1.58 26.48
C GLU A 48 -31.51 -1.21 25.01
N LYS A 49 -31.05 0.02 24.72
CA LYS A 49 -30.61 0.42 23.36
C LYS A 49 -29.46 -0.44 22.80
N SER A 50 -28.69 -1.12 23.66
CA SER A 50 -27.57 -1.98 23.27
C SER A 50 -27.98 -3.31 22.64
N LYS A 51 -29.24 -3.73 22.79
CA LYS A 51 -29.74 -5.04 22.30
C LYS A 51 -30.64 -4.94 21.07
N CYS A 52 -31.24 -3.77 20.83
CA CYS A 52 -32.04 -3.50 19.62
C CYS A 52 -31.18 -3.05 18.40
N THR A 53 -29.85 -2.91 18.54
CA THR A 53 -28.97 -2.53 17.43
C THR A 53 -28.36 -3.78 16.77
N PRO A 54 -28.49 -3.96 15.44
CA PRO A 54 -27.90 -5.11 14.76
C PRO A 54 -26.39 -5.16 14.99
N LYS A 55 -25.82 -6.36 15.16
CA LYS A 55 -24.37 -6.49 15.35
C LYS A 55 -23.62 -6.12 14.08
N LEU A 56 -22.56 -5.30 14.20
CA LEU A 56 -21.67 -4.98 13.09
C LEU A 56 -20.92 -6.23 12.64
N THR A 57 -21.00 -6.57 11.35
CA THR A 57 -20.36 -7.72 10.74
C THR A 57 -19.86 -7.39 9.34
N ASN A 58 -18.93 -8.19 8.83
CA ASN A 58 -18.49 -8.17 7.42
C ASN A 58 -19.08 -9.35 6.62
N LYS A 59 -20.01 -10.10 7.23
CA LYS A 59 -20.57 -11.33 6.67
C LYS A 59 -21.86 -11.13 5.88
N CYS A 60 -22.53 -9.99 5.94
CA CYS A 60 -23.75 -9.81 5.14
C CYS A 60 -23.51 -9.80 3.62
N GLY A 61 -22.28 -9.48 3.17
CA GLY A 61 -21.93 -9.37 1.76
C GLY A 61 -22.29 -10.60 0.92
N HIS A 62 -22.15 -11.81 1.47
CA HIS A 62 -22.40 -13.07 0.78
C HIS A 62 -23.84 -13.58 0.88
N CYS A 63 -24.67 -13.02 1.77
CA CYS A 63 -26.05 -13.44 1.91
C CYS A 63 -26.90 -12.94 0.72
N LYS A 64 -27.71 -13.83 0.15
CA LYS A 64 -28.65 -13.50 -0.94
C LYS A 64 -29.81 -12.62 -0.45
N ASN A 65 -30.33 -12.89 0.75
CA ASN A 65 -31.51 -12.24 1.32
C ASN A 65 -31.18 -10.98 2.16
N LYS A 66 -30.12 -10.24 1.81
CA LYS A 66 -29.73 -9.01 2.52
C LYS A 66 -30.59 -7.82 2.07
N LEU A 67 -30.89 -6.93 3.02
CA LEU A 67 -31.62 -5.69 2.76
C LEU A 67 -30.64 -4.52 2.59
N ASP A 68 -30.90 -3.68 1.59
CA ASP A 68 -30.07 -2.52 1.26
C ASP A 68 -30.64 -1.22 1.85
N PHE A 69 -29.91 -0.61 2.79
CA PHE A 69 -30.24 0.67 3.41
C PHE A 69 -29.31 1.81 2.96
N GLY A 70 -28.83 1.75 1.71
CA GLY A 70 -27.99 2.77 1.11
C GLY A 70 -26.53 2.66 1.52
N LYS A 71 -26.20 2.96 2.79
CA LYS A 71 -24.83 2.92 3.33
C LYS A 71 -24.46 1.61 4.03
N GLU A 72 -25.43 0.74 4.25
CA GLU A 72 -25.25 -0.53 4.96
C GLU A 72 -26.21 -1.60 4.43
N PHE A 73 -25.84 -2.85 4.67
CA PHE A 73 -26.66 -4.02 4.48
C PHE A 73 -27.15 -4.55 5.83
N VAL A 74 -28.39 -5.00 5.89
CA VAL A 74 -28.93 -5.72 7.05
C VAL A 74 -29.22 -7.16 6.62
N CYS A 75 -28.76 -8.13 7.39
CA CYS A 75 -28.93 -9.55 7.11
C CYS A 75 -29.14 -10.35 8.41
N CYS A 76 -29.55 -11.60 8.27
CA CYS A 76 -29.52 -12.56 9.37
C CYS A 76 -28.15 -13.24 9.45
N SER A 77 -27.69 -13.56 10.66
CA SER A 77 -26.39 -14.22 10.87
C SER A 77 -26.27 -15.59 10.20
N ASP A 78 -27.40 -16.22 9.88
CA ASP A 78 -27.54 -17.48 9.14
C ASP A 78 -27.96 -17.29 7.66
N CYS A 79 -27.96 -16.05 7.16
CA CYS A 79 -28.45 -15.66 5.83
C CYS A 79 -29.93 -16.00 5.53
N SER A 80 -30.75 -16.29 6.55
CA SER A 80 -32.21 -16.40 6.40
C SER A 80 -32.86 -15.04 6.10
N ASP A 81 -34.15 -15.03 5.74
CA ASP A 81 -34.88 -13.80 5.40
C ASP A 81 -35.10 -12.87 6.61
N PRO A 82 -34.56 -11.63 6.58
CA PRO A 82 -34.82 -10.62 7.59
C PRO A 82 -36.17 -9.91 7.34
N THR A 83 -36.87 -9.56 8.42
CA THR A 83 -38.09 -8.73 8.40
C THR A 83 -37.86 -7.47 9.20
N ILE A 84 -38.07 -6.29 8.59
CA ILE A 84 -37.85 -4.99 9.24
C ILE A 84 -39.19 -4.44 9.71
N LEU A 85 -39.29 -4.17 11.01
CA LEU A 85 -40.48 -3.64 11.66
C LEU A 85 -40.49 -2.11 11.62
N ILE A 86 -39.32 -1.50 11.83
CA ILE A 86 -39.17 -0.04 11.91
C ILE A 86 -38.10 0.39 10.92
N LYS A 87 -38.52 0.97 9.78
CA LYS A 87 -37.63 1.35 8.67
C LYS A 87 -36.56 2.37 9.07
N HIS A 88 -36.88 3.32 9.94
CA HIS A 88 -35.94 4.37 10.36
C HIS A 88 -34.91 3.86 11.37
N SER A 89 -35.33 2.99 12.28
CA SER A 89 -34.46 2.40 13.31
C SER A 89 -33.75 1.13 12.85
N LYS A 90 -34.10 0.60 11.68
CA LYS A 90 -33.57 -0.65 11.10
C LYS A 90 -33.69 -1.83 12.05
N MET A 91 -34.71 -1.78 12.91
CA MET A 91 -35.05 -2.80 13.88
C MET A 91 -35.95 -3.85 13.22
N GLY A 92 -35.70 -5.12 13.52
CA GLY A 92 -36.36 -6.24 12.88
C GLY A 92 -36.01 -7.57 13.51
N TYR A 93 -36.39 -8.65 12.85
CA TYR A 93 -36.12 -10.02 13.28
C TYR A 93 -35.87 -10.93 12.07
N CYS A 94 -35.22 -12.06 12.33
CA CYS A 94 -35.02 -13.12 11.34
C CYS A 94 -36.10 -14.19 11.49
N LYS A 95 -36.65 -14.68 10.37
CA LYS A 95 -37.70 -15.72 10.41
C LYS A 95 -37.24 -17.02 11.09
N SER A 96 -35.96 -17.34 11.01
CA SER A 96 -35.34 -18.50 11.67
C SER A 96 -35.14 -18.30 13.18
N GLY A 97 -35.33 -17.08 13.70
CA GLY A 97 -34.93 -16.72 15.06
C GLY A 97 -33.44 -16.38 15.22
N ALA A 98 -32.67 -16.35 14.11
CA ALA A 98 -31.28 -15.91 14.13
C ALA A 98 -31.14 -14.42 14.48
N GLU A 99 -29.92 -14.03 14.87
CA GLU A 99 -29.62 -12.65 15.23
C GLU A 99 -29.51 -11.76 13.99
N LEU A 100 -30.12 -10.58 14.07
CA LEU A 100 -30.03 -9.56 13.02
C LEU A 100 -28.65 -8.90 13.07
N SER A 101 -27.97 -8.84 11.93
CA SER A 101 -26.65 -8.27 11.77
C SER A 101 -26.67 -7.14 10.73
N MET A 102 -25.77 -6.16 10.89
CA MET A 102 -25.55 -5.08 9.93
C MET A 102 -24.12 -5.11 9.40
N GLN A 103 -23.93 -4.73 8.15
CA GLN A 103 -22.62 -4.52 7.54
C GLN A 103 -22.59 -3.15 6.87
N LEU A 104 -21.61 -2.31 7.21
CA LEU A 104 -21.35 -1.10 6.44
C LEU A 104 -20.94 -1.49 5.02
N LYS A 105 -21.53 -0.82 4.01
CA LYS A 105 -21.08 -1.02 2.64
C LYS A 105 -19.67 -0.47 2.51
N PRO A 106 -18.79 -1.14 1.75
CA PRO A 106 -17.49 -0.58 1.47
C PRO A 106 -17.64 0.76 0.74
N HIS A 107 -16.94 1.77 1.23
CA HIS A 107 -16.87 3.07 0.59
C HIS A 107 -16.07 2.92 -0.70
N LYS A 108 -16.60 3.43 -1.80
CA LYS A 108 -15.92 3.48 -3.09
C LYS A 108 -15.25 4.84 -3.22
N ILE A 109 -13.95 4.84 -3.44
CA ILE A 109 -13.15 6.05 -3.68
C ILE A 109 -12.69 6.02 -5.13
N TYR A 110 -12.86 7.12 -5.86
CA TYR A 110 -12.41 7.26 -7.24
C TYR A 110 -11.30 8.31 -7.31
N HIS A 111 -10.28 8.05 -8.13
CA HIS A 111 -9.18 8.98 -8.34
C HIS A 111 -8.58 8.79 -9.74
N TRP A 112 -8.01 9.88 -10.28
CA TRP A 112 -7.31 9.85 -11.54
C TRP A 112 -5.91 9.27 -11.40
N VAL A 113 -5.51 8.46 -12.38
CA VAL A 113 -4.14 7.98 -12.53
C VAL A 113 -3.64 8.43 -13.89
N ALA A 114 -2.55 9.20 -13.89
CA ALA A 114 -1.85 9.62 -15.10
C ALA A 114 -0.64 8.73 -15.35
N GLY A 115 -0.55 8.19 -16.57
CA GLY A 115 0.61 7.46 -17.05
C GLY A 115 1.80 8.39 -17.33
N PRO A 116 2.96 7.81 -17.71
CA PRO A 116 4.11 8.59 -18.11
C PRO A 116 3.83 9.35 -19.41
N TRP A 117 4.50 10.49 -19.58
CA TRP A 117 4.50 11.20 -20.85
C TRP A 117 5.19 10.39 -21.95
N MET A 118 4.55 10.33 -23.11
CA MET A 118 5.17 9.88 -24.34
C MET A 118 6.28 10.84 -24.78
N LYS A 119 7.08 10.42 -25.76
CA LYS A 119 8.08 11.29 -26.38
C LYS A 119 7.40 12.51 -27.01
N CYS A 120 8.07 13.66 -26.96
CA CYS A 120 7.62 14.87 -27.62
C CYS A 120 7.57 14.66 -29.15
N SER A 121 6.59 15.26 -29.82
CA SER A 121 6.44 15.19 -31.28
C SER A 121 7.63 15.81 -32.03
N SER A 122 8.26 16.82 -31.45
CA SER A 122 9.36 17.58 -32.04
C SER A 122 10.54 17.62 -31.04
N PRO A 123 11.79 17.46 -31.48
CA PRO A 123 12.96 17.57 -30.61
C PRO A 123 13.32 19.03 -30.25
N CYS A 124 12.82 20.00 -30.99
CA CYS A 124 13.03 21.45 -30.84
C CYS A 124 11.93 22.21 -31.60
N ASP A 125 11.94 23.55 -31.52
CA ASP A 125 10.97 24.50 -32.07
C ASP A 125 9.52 24.32 -31.59
N GLY A 126 9.36 23.68 -30.43
CA GLY A 126 8.05 23.37 -29.88
C GLY A 126 7.45 22.10 -30.48
N GLY A 127 6.79 21.36 -29.62
CA GLY A 127 6.06 20.16 -29.95
C GLY A 127 5.05 19.86 -28.87
N VAL A 128 4.44 18.69 -28.98
CA VAL A 128 3.43 18.24 -28.05
C VAL A 128 3.70 16.81 -27.63
N ARG A 129 3.53 16.53 -26.34
CA ARG A 129 3.55 15.17 -25.78
C ARG A 129 2.19 14.80 -25.22
N TYR A 130 1.90 13.51 -25.27
CA TYR A 130 0.64 12.92 -24.81
C TYR A 130 0.91 11.94 -23.68
N ARG A 131 -0.10 11.70 -22.83
CA ARG A 131 -0.08 10.62 -21.83
C ARG A 131 -1.47 10.04 -21.66
N ASP A 132 -1.50 8.79 -21.20
CA ASP A 132 -2.74 8.14 -20.79
C ASP A 132 -3.19 8.67 -19.44
N VAL A 133 -4.50 8.88 -19.29
CA VAL A 133 -5.15 9.27 -18.04
C VAL A 133 -6.40 8.42 -17.92
N ALA A 134 -6.56 7.74 -16.78
CA ALA A 134 -7.70 6.86 -16.55
C ALA A 134 -8.20 6.96 -15.11
N CYS A 135 -9.51 6.79 -14.92
CA CYS A 135 -10.14 6.79 -13.62
C CYS A 135 -10.07 5.40 -12.96
N TYR A 136 -9.65 5.35 -11.69
CA TYR A 136 -9.57 4.12 -10.92
C TYR A 136 -10.41 4.18 -9.65
N GLY A 137 -11.11 3.09 -9.38
CA GLY A 137 -11.86 2.86 -8.15
C GLY A 137 -11.07 2.06 -7.11
N ASN A 138 -11.30 2.35 -5.84
CA ASN A 138 -10.80 1.59 -4.70
C ASN A 138 -11.94 1.32 -3.71
N LEU A 139 -12.02 0.09 -3.18
CA LEU A 139 -12.99 -0.27 -2.16
C LEU A 139 -12.34 -0.25 -0.77
N SER A 140 -13.06 0.29 0.22
CA SER A 140 -12.57 0.33 1.60
C SER A 140 -12.44 -1.06 2.24
N ASP A 141 -13.23 -2.05 1.78
CA ASP A 141 -12.96 -3.46 2.10
C ASP A 141 -11.73 -3.87 1.28
N ALA A 142 -10.59 -3.96 1.98
CA ALA A 142 -9.23 -3.98 1.45
C ALA A 142 -8.87 -5.09 0.44
N THR A 143 -9.85 -5.90 0.01
CA THR A 143 -9.69 -7.02 -0.92
C THR A 143 -9.48 -6.60 -2.36
N ILE A 144 -10.05 -5.47 -2.80
CA ILE A 144 -9.89 -4.96 -4.17
C ILE A 144 -9.40 -3.52 -4.12
N LYS A 145 -8.07 -3.39 -4.29
CA LYS A 145 -7.41 -2.10 -4.46
C LYS A 145 -7.19 -1.89 -5.95
N HIS A 146 -7.71 -0.79 -6.48
CA HIS A 146 -7.52 -0.34 -7.87
C HIS A 146 -8.17 -1.24 -8.91
N TYR A 147 -9.30 -0.79 -9.46
CA TYR A 147 -9.92 -1.34 -10.65
C TYR A 147 -10.28 -0.21 -11.62
N PRO A 148 -10.17 -0.41 -12.94
CA PRO A 148 -10.55 0.60 -13.91
C PRO A 148 -12.05 0.86 -13.86
N VAL A 149 -12.44 2.12 -13.96
CA VAL A 149 -13.84 2.56 -14.02
C VAL A 149 -14.02 3.58 -15.12
N ASP A 150 -15.28 3.92 -15.40
CA ASP A 150 -15.60 4.99 -16.33
C ASP A 150 -15.11 6.35 -15.82
N ASP A 151 -14.59 7.18 -16.72
CA ASP A 151 -14.08 8.51 -16.47
C ASP A 151 -15.08 9.42 -15.72
N ALA A 152 -16.39 9.23 -15.94
CA ALA A 152 -17.44 9.99 -15.25
C ALA A 152 -17.52 9.69 -13.74
N SER A 153 -16.84 8.64 -13.26
CA SER A 153 -16.78 8.31 -11.82
C SER A 153 -15.81 9.22 -11.06
N CYS A 154 -14.82 9.79 -11.74
CA CYS A 154 -13.87 10.72 -11.17
C CYS A 154 -14.33 12.17 -11.37
N SER A 155 -13.85 13.07 -10.51
CA SER A 155 -14.13 14.51 -10.66
C SER A 155 -13.45 15.06 -11.91
N ALA A 156 -14.19 15.68 -12.82
CA ALA A 156 -13.63 16.29 -14.02
C ALA A 156 -12.63 17.41 -13.70
N ASP A 157 -12.83 18.13 -12.58
CA ASP A 157 -11.97 19.23 -12.15
C ASP A 157 -10.58 18.77 -11.71
N GLU A 158 -10.47 17.51 -11.26
CA GLU A 158 -9.20 16.90 -10.85
C GLU A 158 -8.50 16.17 -12.00
N MET A 159 -9.10 16.16 -13.20
CA MET A 159 -8.57 15.40 -14.34
C MET A 159 -7.19 15.93 -14.77
N PRO A 160 -6.13 15.10 -14.72
CA PRO A 160 -4.82 15.50 -15.22
C PRO A 160 -4.84 15.78 -16.73
N ALA A 161 -4.02 16.74 -17.19
CA ALA A 161 -3.89 17.05 -18.62
C ALA A 161 -3.42 15.81 -19.41
N ARG A 162 -4.07 15.51 -20.54
CA ARG A 162 -3.66 14.40 -21.44
C ARG A 162 -2.56 14.80 -22.41
N GLN A 163 -2.33 16.10 -22.56
CA GLN A 163 -1.46 16.68 -23.57
C GLN A 163 -0.80 17.94 -23.00
N GLU A 164 0.46 18.16 -23.33
CA GLU A 164 1.14 19.41 -23.01
C GLU A 164 2.22 19.77 -24.03
N ALA A 165 2.55 21.06 -24.09
CA ALA A 165 3.66 21.56 -24.90
C ALA A 165 4.99 21.05 -24.35
N CYS A 166 5.94 20.81 -25.25
CA CYS A 166 7.28 20.36 -24.92
C CYS A 166 8.29 20.87 -25.93
N ASN A 167 9.57 20.86 -25.55
CA ASN A 167 10.70 21.16 -26.43
C ASN A 167 10.62 22.53 -27.13
N GLU A 168 10.26 23.59 -26.38
CA GLU A 168 10.12 24.96 -26.89
C GLU A 168 11.44 25.64 -27.29
N GLN A 169 12.59 25.03 -26.98
CA GLN A 169 13.90 25.53 -27.42
C GLN A 169 14.03 25.51 -28.95
N SER A 170 14.63 26.54 -29.52
CA SER A 170 14.84 26.58 -30.98
C SER A 170 15.79 25.49 -31.48
N CYS A 171 15.54 24.99 -32.68
CA CYS A 171 16.50 24.12 -33.36
C CYS A 171 17.75 24.93 -33.69
N GLY A 172 18.91 24.53 -33.16
CA GLY A 172 20.17 25.17 -33.52
C GLY A 172 20.46 24.98 -35.00
N VAL A 173 20.67 26.08 -35.73
CA VAL A 173 21.23 26.04 -37.09
C VAL A 173 22.73 25.67 -37.04
N ASP A 174 23.33 25.76 -35.87
CA ASP A 174 24.76 25.58 -35.65
C ASP A 174 25.09 24.18 -35.12
N MET A 175 24.66 23.16 -35.85
CA MET A 175 25.26 21.81 -35.77
C MET A 175 25.91 21.41 -37.10
N ALA A 176 26.32 22.39 -37.90
CA ALA A 176 27.43 22.25 -38.85
C ALA A 176 28.71 22.94 -38.34
N GLU A 177 28.70 23.45 -37.10
CA GLU A 177 29.90 23.94 -36.44
C GLU A 177 29.93 23.45 -34.99
N GLN A 178 29.85 22.13 -34.82
CA GLN A 178 30.76 21.54 -33.83
C GLN A 178 32.16 21.82 -34.37
N THR A 179 32.67 22.98 -33.96
CA THR A 179 34.07 23.33 -34.00
C THR A 179 34.89 22.06 -33.94
N ASN A 180 35.60 21.87 -35.02
CA ASN A 180 36.76 21.04 -35.16
C ASN A 180 37.76 21.42 -34.04
N SER A 181 37.48 21.00 -32.81
CA SER A 181 38.33 21.19 -31.65
C SER A 181 37.89 20.31 -30.48
N ARG A 182 37.58 19.03 -30.73
CA ARG A 182 38.27 18.02 -29.91
C ARG A 182 39.72 18.00 -30.39
N LYS A 183 40.48 19.05 -30.04
CA LYS A 183 41.89 18.82 -29.76
C LYS A 183 41.86 17.89 -28.55
N ASN A 184 41.95 16.60 -28.80
CA ASN A 184 42.37 15.62 -27.81
C ASN A 184 43.81 16.00 -27.45
N GLY A 185 43.98 17.08 -26.68
CA GLY A 185 45.23 17.38 -26.02
C GLY A 185 45.42 16.27 -25.02
N MET A 186 46.46 15.44 -25.20
CA MET A 186 46.93 14.55 -24.15
C MET A 186 47.02 15.36 -22.86
N SER A 187 46.45 14.84 -21.77
CA SER A 187 46.56 15.43 -20.44
C SER A 187 47.96 16.01 -20.25
N GLY A 188 48.10 17.26 -19.82
CA GLY A 188 49.41 17.87 -19.61
C GLY A 188 50.32 17.02 -18.70
N TRP A 189 49.71 16.19 -17.85
CA TRP A 189 50.38 15.17 -17.06
C TRP A 189 51.06 14.06 -17.88
N LEU A 190 50.43 13.59 -18.97
CA LEU A 190 51.05 12.63 -19.91
C LEU A 190 52.28 13.23 -20.59
N VAL A 191 52.21 14.52 -20.98
CA VAL A 191 53.35 15.22 -21.59
C VAL A 191 54.48 15.39 -20.59
N ALA A 192 54.18 15.78 -19.35
CA ALA A 192 55.16 15.87 -18.28
C ALA A 192 55.80 14.51 -17.96
N LEU A 193 55.02 13.43 -17.93
CA LEU A 193 55.52 12.06 -17.76
C LEU A 193 56.49 11.67 -18.88
N ILE A 194 56.15 11.93 -20.14
CA ILE A 194 57.02 11.60 -21.28
C ILE A 194 58.35 12.36 -21.18
N LEU A 195 58.32 13.65 -20.81
CA LEU A 195 59.54 14.44 -20.62
C LEU A 195 60.40 13.93 -19.45
N LEU A 196 59.78 13.57 -18.32
CA LEU A 196 60.50 13.02 -17.16
C LEU A 196 61.12 11.66 -17.48
N LEU A 197 60.39 10.78 -18.17
CA LEU A 197 60.89 9.47 -18.59
C LEU A 197 62.02 9.62 -19.63
N GLY A 198 61.90 10.55 -20.57
CA GLY A 198 62.94 10.85 -21.55
C GLY A 198 64.23 11.35 -20.90
N LEU A 199 64.13 12.32 -19.98
CA LEU A 199 65.29 12.83 -19.23
C LEU A 199 65.93 11.74 -18.35
N GLY A 200 65.12 10.89 -17.72
CA GLY A 200 65.60 9.75 -16.94
C GLY A 200 66.36 8.73 -17.78
N ALA A 201 65.84 8.37 -18.96
CA ALA A 201 66.49 7.42 -19.87
C ALA A 201 67.83 7.95 -20.41
N ILE A 202 67.86 9.22 -20.84
CA ILE A 202 69.09 9.86 -21.33
C ILE A 202 70.12 9.98 -20.20
N GLY A 203 69.69 10.39 -19.01
CA GLY A 203 70.54 10.46 -17.83
C GLY A 203 71.15 9.10 -17.46
N GLY A 204 70.36 8.02 -17.54
CA GLY A 204 70.84 6.66 -17.33
C GLY A 204 71.89 6.21 -18.35
N ILE A 205 71.69 6.51 -19.64
CA ILE A 205 72.66 6.17 -20.69
C ILE A 205 73.97 6.96 -20.51
N VAL A 206 73.89 8.25 -20.18
CA VAL A 206 75.06 9.09 -19.94
C VAL A 206 75.81 8.61 -18.68
N PHE A 207 75.11 8.30 -17.60
CA PHE A 207 75.73 7.83 -16.36
C PHE A 207 76.39 6.45 -16.52
N THR A 208 75.73 5.51 -17.20
CA THR A 208 76.31 4.18 -17.48
C THR A 208 77.51 4.28 -18.42
N SER A 209 77.43 5.14 -19.45
CA SER A 209 78.55 5.39 -20.37
C SER A 209 79.71 6.09 -19.67
N TYR A 210 79.45 7.05 -18.78
CA TYR A 210 80.45 7.75 -17.98
C TYR A 210 81.12 6.84 -16.95
N THR A 211 80.35 6.02 -16.25
CA THR A 211 80.89 5.02 -15.31
C THR A 211 81.64 3.91 -16.03
N TYR A 212 81.20 3.48 -17.21
CA TYR A 212 81.95 2.57 -18.08
C TYR A 212 83.27 3.21 -18.54
N TYR A 213 83.25 4.47 -18.98
CA TYR A 213 84.44 5.23 -19.36
C TYR A 213 85.42 5.32 -18.19
N LEU A 214 84.96 5.74 -17.00
CA LEU A 214 85.79 5.81 -15.80
C LEU A 214 86.33 4.44 -15.37
N ARG A 215 85.54 3.37 -15.46
CA ARG A 215 85.99 2.01 -15.15
C ARG A 215 87.03 1.52 -16.17
N ARG A 216 86.92 1.95 -17.43
CA ARG A 216 87.91 1.65 -18.48
C ARG A 216 89.22 2.41 -18.28
N THR A 217 89.17 3.66 -17.81
CA THR A 217 90.38 4.45 -17.53
C THR A 217 91.01 4.15 -16.17
N SER A 218 90.23 3.63 -15.20
CA SER A 218 90.74 3.14 -13.91
C SER A 218 91.25 1.70 -13.96
N GLY A 219 91.00 0.99 -15.06
CA GLY A 219 91.44 -0.38 -15.30
C GLY A 219 92.79 -0.42 -16.03
N ARG A 220 93.88 -0.54 -15.25
CA ARG A 220 95.22 -0.95 -15.70
C ARG A 220 95.95 0.09 -16.57
N SER A 221 96.53 1.08 -15.90
CA SER A 221 97.71 1.81 -16.39
C SER A 221 98.84 0.82 -16.71
N GLY A 222 98.92 0.45 -17.98
CA GLY A 222 99.95 -0.41 -18.56
C GLY A 222 99.95 -0.22 -20.06
N PHE A 223 100.24 0.99 -20.53
CA PHE A 223 100.48 1.23 -21.95
C PHE A 223 101.87 0.69 -22.31
N VAL A 224 101.88 -0.47 -22.97
CA VAL A 224 103.05 -1.01 -23.67
C VAL A 224 103.21 -0.21 -24.96
N TYR A 225 104.32 0.52 -25.08
CA TYR A 225 104.75 1.09 -26.36
C TYR A 225 105.23 -0.06 -27.26
N VAL A 226 104.57 -0.26 -28.41
CA VAL A 226 105.14 -1.04 -29.50
C VAL A 226 105.45 -0.07 -30.63
N MET A 227 106.74 0.20 -30.79
CA MET A 227 107.35 0.80 -31.96
C MET A 227 107.05 -0.02 -33.21
N MET A 228 106.73 0.63 -34.33
CA MET A 228 107.37 0.31 -35.60
C MET A 228 107.55 1.59 -36.42
N GLU A 229 108.82 1.85 -36.71
CA GLU A 229 109.29 2.77 -37.73
C GLU A 229 108.98 2.25 -39.15
N ALA A 230 109.19 3.17 -40.10
CA ALA A 230 109.49 2.98 -41.51
C ALA A 230 108.31 2.78 -42.47
N TYR A 231 108.09 3.76 -43.34
CA TYR A 231 108.65 3.70 -44.70
C TYR A 231 108.59 5.06 -45.43
N SER A 232 109.76 5.40 -45.99
CA SER A 232 110.09 6.30 -47.14
C SER A 232 109.53 7.72 -47.19
#